data_AF-A0A8J4A1G6-F1
#
_entry.id   AF-A0A8J4A1G6-F1
#
_cell.length_a   1.000
_cell.length_b   1.000
_cell.length_c   1.000
_cell.angle_alpha   90.00
_cell.angle_beta   90.00
_cell.angle_gamma   90.00
#
_symmetry.space_group_name_H-M   'P 1'
#
loop_
_entity.id
_entity.type
_entity.pdbx_description
1 polymer ?
#
loop_
_entity_poly.entity_id
_entity_poly.type
_entity_poly.pdbx_seq_one_letter_code
_entity_poly.pdbx_strand_id
1 'polypeptide(L)'
;MALISADALAGFLLEEAIAFLLSSNGYRLLQQSDADEQALRQAGHGLLVRGRGADHQADVLGDLLMPTPFSLPVRLFVEAKNRGSKVGLAEVRNAHGVIDDVNQHYSTALSASYRQPLRRYQYRYALFSAAGFKREAQSYALAQQISLVDLSGPAFQPLIATVERAAQLILAEAAAINLPSFPVRQARLALRTAFGSVEAEVSTPRAVTDSTNGGLSEDVLVSWAARVTAELQDSAIGEGLILGFPAAPFILAMHPDSLEDFETFVAEHGSDIPVDIRFGRQGTRGDWTITPAADPDAFRLSFGLPGALETWLLSVPEQERRRAADARGTLLQTISLFLEDRLVQLRYQPVQTPPPPDENETQDDEQVQYDAGTDAADTSFLRRNLPAQPRPRRQPEPRPMIDDQVERVPRDVRGWSTRAAAQLMTELDALYPIRAALIRTAAHQDGRLERAQVYAIADFTPDRTLRGLTRPTNRITAALIEEGRLPEEVEYPLQTGYDYGVRATHFTVPPDLVAALQALGPPHGI
;
A
#
# COMPACT_ATOMS: atom_id res chain seq x y z
N MET A 1 9.93 -21.19 16.94
CA MET A 1 9.61 -19.87 16.35
C MET A 1 8.70 -19.16 17.33
N ALA A 2 8.91 -17.87 17.57
CA ALA A 2 8.03 -17.10 18.44
C ALA A 2 6.68 -16.87 17.75
N LEU A 3 5.60 -16.82 18.53
CA LEU A 3 4.32 -16.28 18.06
C LEU A 3 4.53 -14.86 17.52
N ILE A 4 3.72 -14.47 16.53
CA ILE A 4 3.67 -13.11 16.01
C ILE A 4 3.49 -12.12 17.18
N SER A 5 4.16 -10.96 17.14
CA SER A 5 3.95 -9.94 18.18
C SER A 5 2.55 -9.33 18.09
N ALA A 6 2.06 -8.78 19.19
CA ALA A 6 0.79 -8.04 19.22
C ALA A 6 0.78 -6.91 18.20
N ASP A 7 1.86 -6.12 18.12
CA ASP A 7 1.98 -5.03 17.15
C ASP A 7 1.94 -5.51 15.70
N ALA A 8 2.60 -6.64 15.39
CA ALA A 8 2.59 -7.19 14.04
C ALA A 8 1.21 -7.74 13.66
N LEU A 9 0.50 -8.36 14.61
CA LEU A 9 -0.88 -8.81 14.38
C LEU A 9 -1.85 -7.64 14.28
N ALA A 10 -1.69 -6.59 15.09
CA ALA A 10 -2.50 -5.38 15.02
C ALA A 10 -2.25 -4.63 13.70
N GLY A 11 -1.02 -4.61 13.18
CA GLY A 11 -0.73 -4.10 11.84
C GLY A 11 -1.48 -4.86 10.77
N PHE A 12 -1.40 -6.18 10.80
CA PHE A 12 -2.14 -7.05 9.89
C PHE A 12 -3.66 -6.85 9.96
N LEU A 13 -4.23 -6.74 11.17
CA LEU A 13 -5.67 -6.54 11.35
C LEU A 13 -6.11 -5.15 10.86
N LEU A 14 -5.26 -4.12 11.00
CA LEU A 14 -5.51 -2.81 10.43
C LEU A 14 -5.58 -2.86 8.89
N GLU A 15 -4.71 -3.63 8.24
CA GLU A 15 -4.76 -3.82 6.78
C GLU A 15 -6.11 -4.40 6.34
N GLU A 16 -6.62 -5.42 7.03
CA GLU A 16 -7.91 -6.04 6.71
C GLU A 16 -9.09 -5.11 7.01
N ALA A 17 -9.03 -4.32 8.09
CA ALA A 17 -10.04 -3.32 8.39
C ALA A 17 -10.09 -2.21 7.33
N ILE A 18 -8.94 -1.77 6.82
CA ILE A 18 -8.86 -0.81 5.70
C ILE A 18 -9.39 -1.44 4.40
N ALA A 19 -9.10 -2.72 4.17
CA ALA A 19 -9.64 -3.43 3.01
C ALA A 19 -11.18 -3.43 3.02
N PHE A 20 -11.78 -3.73 4.17
CA PHE A 20 -13.23 -3.65 4.36
C PHE A 20 -13.77 -2.24 4.12
N LEU A 21 -13.16 -1.22 4.71
CA LEU A 21 -13.57 0.17 4.48
C LEU A 21 -13.55 0.55 2.99
N LEU A 22 -12.56 0.08 2.23
CA LEU A 22 -12.48 0.36 0.80
C LEU A 22 -13.57 -0.37 0.00
N SER A 23 -13.93 -1.61 0.37
CA SER A 23 -15.01 -2.32 -0.32
C SER A 23 -16.35 -1.62 -0.17
N SER A 24 -16.64 -1.11 1.03
CA SER A 24 -17.83 -0.28 1.29
C SER A 24 -17.80 1.12 0.63
N ASN A 25 -16.66 1.52 0.03
CA ASN A 25 -16.48 2.85 -0.58
C ASN A 25 -16.16 2.78 -2.09
N GLY A 26 -16.77 1.81 -2.80
CA GLY A 26 -16.76 1.75 -4.26
C GLY A 26 -15.52 1.08 -4.87
N TYR A 27 -14.73 0.33 -4.09
CA TYR A 27 -13.59 -0.44 -4.59
C TYR A 27 -13.87 -1.94 -4.59
N ARG A 28 -13.56 -2.61 -5.70
CA ARG A 28 -13.48 -4.07 -5.74
C ARG A 28 -12.08 -4.52 -5.37
N LEU A 29 -11.95 -5.22 -4.24
CA LEU A 29 -10.68 -5.75 -3.77
C LEU A 29 -10.11 -6.84 -4.69
N LEU A 30 -8.79 -6.84 -4.85
CA LEU A 30 -8.05 -7.83 -5.64
C LEU A 30 -7.27 -8.75 -4.71
N GLN A 31 -7.62 -10.04 -4.74
CA GLN A 31 -7.12 -11.01 -3.76
C GLN A 31 -6.28 -12.13 -4.38
N GLN A 32 -6.48 -12.38 -5.67
CA GLN A 32 -5.85 -13.47 -6.40
C GLN A 32 -5.30 -12.94 -7.74
N SER A 33 -4.25 -13.60 -8.24
CA SER A 33 -3.60 -13.17 -9.48
C SER A 33 -4.41 -13.45 -10.74
N ASP A 34 -5.38 -14.37 -10.69
CA ASP A 34 -6.28 -14.70 -11.81
C ASP A 34 -7.18 -13.52 -12.22
N ALA A 35 -7.46 -12.60 -11.29
CA ALA A 35 -8.17 -11.36 -11.55
C ALA A 35 -7.46 -10.49 -12.62
N ASP A 36 -6.13 -10.57 -12.71
CA ASP A 36 -5.31 -9.88 -13.72
C ASP A 36 -3.90 -10.51 -13.81
N GLU A 37 -3.78 -11.67 -14.45
CA GLU A 37 -2.52 -12.46 -14.50
C GLU A 37 -1.35 -11.75 -15.21
N GLN A 38 -1.67 -10.65 -15.91
CA GLN A 38 -0.70 -9.86 -16.65
C GLN A 38 -0.03 -8.83 -15.74
N ALA A 39 -0.81 -8.15 -14.89
CA ALA A 39 -0.29 -7.19 -13.92
C ALA A 39 0.01 -7.80 -12.54
N LEU A 40 -0.57 -8.97 -12.23
CA LEU A 40 -0.49 -9.58 -10.90
C LEU A 40 0.29 -10.89 -10.91
N ARG A 41 0.88 -11.21 -9.76
CA ARG A 41 1.59 -12.46 -9.52
C ARG A 41 1.37 -12.91 -8.09
N GLN A 42 1.00 -14.17 -7.92
CA GLN A 42 0.96 -14.79 -6.60
C GLN A 42 2.39 -15.12 -6.12
N ALA A 43 2.73 -14.73 -4.89
CA ALA A 43 3.93 -15.15 -4.18
C ALA A 43 3.58 -15.75 -2.82
N GLY A 44 4.54 -16.41 -2.16
CA GLY A 44 4.33 -17.07 -0.86
C GLY A 44 3.85 -16.13 0.25
N HIS A 45 4.19 -14.84 0.15
CA HIS A 45 3.85 -13.81 1.15
C HIS A 45 2.68 -12.89 0.75
N GLY A 46 2.07 -13.06 -0.44
CA GLY A 46 0.96 -12.21 -0.86
C GLY A 46 0.80 -12.06 -2.36
N LEU A 47 -0.05 -11.11 -2.74
CA LEU A 47 -0.27 -10.69 -4.12
C LEU A 47 0.76 -9.60 -4.47
N LEU A 48 1.49 -9.81 -5.55
CA LEU A 48 2.45 -8.85 -6.08
C LEU A 48 1.90 -8.19 -7.34
N VAL A 49 2.21 -6.90 -7.50
CA VAL A 49 1.95 -6.10 -8.70
C VAL A 49 3.24 -5.97 -9.47
N ARG A 50 3.23 -6.28 -10.77
CA ARG A 50 4.40 -6.17 -11.62
C ARG A 50 4.68 -4.72 -11.98
N GLY A 51 5.87 -4.24 -11.63
CA GLY A 51 6.44 -2.99 -12.09
C GLY A 51 7.29 -3.17 -13.35
N ARG A 52 7.83 -2.07 -13.87
CA ARG A 52 8.80 -2.10 -14.98
C ARG A 52 10.16 -2.63 -14.51
N GLY A 53 10.56 -2.30 -13.29
CA GLY A 53 11.85 -2.66 -12.68
C GLY A 53 11.76 -3.76 -11.64
N ALA A 54 10.69 -3.83 -10.85
CA ALA A 54 10.51 -4.84 -9.80
C ALA A 54 9.04 -5.24 -9.58
N ASP A 55 8.83 -6.40 -8.95
CA ASP A 55 7.53 -6.79 -8.43
C ASP A 55 7.32 -6.11 -7.05
N HIS A 56 6.14 -5.55 -6.81
CA HIS A 56 5.82 -4.78 -5.59
C HIS A 56 4.68 -5.43 -4.81
N GLN A 57 4.82 -5.52 -3.49
CA GLN A 57 3.75 -6.03 -2.61
C GLN A 57 2.85 -4.88 -2.17
N ALA A 58 1.53 -5.09 -2.23
CA ALA A 58 0.55 -4.21 -1.61
C ALA A 58 -0.05 -4.87 -0.37
N ASP A 59 -0.33 -4.09 0.67
CA ASP A 59 -1.10 -4.57 1.81
C ASP A 59 -2.56 -4.80 1.36
N VAL A 60 -3.12 -3.81 0.65
CA VAL A 60 -4.43 -3.88 0.01
C VAL A 60 -4.35 -3.34 -1.43
N LEU A 61 -5.08 -3.98 -2.34
CA LEU A 61 -5.17 -3.59 -3.74
C LEU A 61 -6.64 -3.60 -4.16
N GLY A 62 -7.13 -2.53 -4.79
CA GLY A 62 -8.53 -2.42 -5.20
C GLY A 62 -8.74 -1.69 -6.51
N ASP A 63 -9.71 -2.14 -7.31
CA ASP A 63 -10.16 -1.46 -8.52
C ASP A 63 -11.35 -0.57 -8.21
N LEU A 64 -11.28 0.72 -8.55
CA LEU A 64 -12.43 1.61 -8.44
C LEU A 64 -13.53 1.14 -9.40
N LEU A 65 -14.75 0.95 -8.89
CA LEU A 65 -15.89 0.45 -9.66
C LEU A 65 -16.60 1.53 -10.51
N MET A 66 -16.10 2.77 -10.45
CA MET A 66 -16.62 3.87 -11.25
C MET A 66 -15.91 3.97 -12.61
N PRO A 67 -16.65 4.03 -13.73
CA PRO A 67 -16.07 4.32 -15.02
C PRO A 67 -15.54 5.75 -15.04
N THR A 68 -14.29 5.92 -15.49
CA THR A 68 -13.62 7.22 -15.65
C THR A 68 -13.49 7.54 -17.15
N PRO A 69 -14.41 8.35 -17.74
CA PRO A 69 -14.36 8.67 -19.16
C PRO A 69 -13.02 9.28 -19.57
N PHE A 70 -12.53 8.92 -20.75
CA PHE A 70 -11.26 9.40 -21.32
C PHE A 70 -10.02 9.16 -20.45
N SER A 71 -10.09 8.22 -19.49
CA SER A 71 -8.98 7.82 -18.62
C SER A 71 -8.81 6.30 -18.57
N LEU A 72 -7.73 5.84 -17.96
CA LEU A 72 -7.59 4.44 -17.56
C LEU A 72 -8.43 4.16 -16.30
N PRO A 73 -8.96 2.93 -16.14
CA PRO A 73 -9.52 2.49 -14.87
C PRO A 73 -8.52 2.73 -13.72
N VAL A 74 -9.03 3.14 -12.57
CA VAL A 74 -8.18 3.44 -11.41
C VAL A 74 -8.00 2.20 -10.55
N ARG A 75 -6.74 1.86 -10.25
CA ARG A 75 -6.39 0.82 -9.29
C ARG A 75 -5.65 1.46 -8.13
N LEU A 76 -6.15 1.29 -6.92
CA LEU A 76 -5.57 1.84 -5.71
C LEU A 76 -4.63 0.83 -5.07
N PHE A 77 -3.40 1.26 -4.86
CA PHE A 77 -2.37 0.59 -4.09
C PHE A 77 -2.38 1.16 -2.68
N VAL A 78 -2.53 0.31 -1.68
CA VAL A 78 -2.72 0.74 -0.29
C VAL A 78 -1.67 0.10 0.58
N GLU A 79 -1.12 0.93 1.47
CA GLU A 79 -0.18 0.49 2.48
C GLU A 79 -0.56 1.10 3.83
N ALA A 80 -0.58 0.27 4.86
CA ALA A 80 -1.00 0.64 6.20
C ALA A 80 0.17 0.54 7.19
N LYS A 81 0.28 1.55 8.06
CA LYS A 81 1.31 1.60 9.10
C LYS A 81 0.66 1.73 10.46
N ASN A 82 0.58 0.62 11.18
CA ASN A 82 0.23 0.60 12.59
C ASN A 82 1.50 0.64 13.45
N ARG A 83 2.01 1.84 13.72
CA ARG A 83 3.22 2.05 14.54
C ARG A 83 3.00 3.26 15.42
N GLY A 84 3.63 3.30 16.59
CA GLY A 84 3.56 4.46 17.49
C GLY A 84 4.32 5.71 17.01
N SER A 85 5.05 5.64 15.88
CA SER A 85 5.81 6.77 15.34
C SER A 85 5.30 7.22 13.98
N LYS A 86 5.36 8.54 13.74
CA LYS A 86 4.93 9.19 12.50
C LYS A 86 5.70 8.66 11.29
N VAL A 87 4.95 8.36 10.22
CA VAL A 87 5.50 7.95 8.92
C VAL A 87 6.36 9.07 8.34
N GLY A 88 7.54 8.69 7.86
CA GLY A 88 8.57 9.60 7.38
C GLY A 88 8.59 9.78 5.87
N LEU A 89 9.57 10.58 5.43
CA LEU A 89 9.78 10.88 4.02
C LEU A 89 10.26 9.67 3.22
N ALA A 90 10.96 8.71 3.86
CA ALA A 90 11.47 7.53 3.20
C ALA A 90 10.33 6.64 2.67
N GLU A 91 9.28 6.45 3.48
CA GLU A 91 8.11 5.67 3.13
C GLU A 91 7.31 6.31 1.98
N VAL A 92 7.11 7.63 2.02
CA VAL A 92 6.41 8.33 0.93
C VAL A 92 7.23 8.33 -0.37
N ARG A 93 8.56 8.42 -0.29
CA ARG A 93 9.44 8.27 -1.46
C ARG A 93 9.39 6.87 -2.04
N ASN A 94 9.33 5.85 -1.19
CA ASN A 94 9.12 4.48 -1.63
C ASN A 94 7.78 4.34 -2.36
N ALA A 95 6.68 4.83 -1.79
CA ALA A 95 5.36 4.83 -2.42
C ALA A 95 5.37 5.48 -3.81
N HIS A 96 6.04 6.64 -3.95
CA HIS A 96 6.21 7.28 -5.25
C HIS A 96 7.00 6.41 -6.24
N GLY A 97 8.11 5.82 -5.82
CA GLY A 97 8.90 4.91 -6.66
C GLY A 97 8.10 3.69 -7.12
N VAL A 98 7.30 3.10 -6.24
CA VAL A 98 6.39 1.99 -6.56
C VAL A 98 5.40 2.40 -7.64
N ILE A 99 4.72 3.54 -7.46
CA ILE A 99 3.72 4.03 -8.42
C ILE A 99 4.30 4.35 -9.78
N ASP A 100 5.45 5.02 -9.82
CA ASP A 100 6.14 5.29 -11.07
C ASP A 100 6.50 3.98 -11.77
N ASP A 101 7.01 3.00 -11.04
CA ASP A 101 7.43 1.73 -11.60
C ASP A 101 6.25 0.92 -12.18
N VAL A 102 5.13 0.83 -11.45
CA VAL A 102 3.94 0.10 -11.92
C VAL A 102 3.20 0.84 -13.05
N ASN A 103 3.11 2.17 -13.00
CA ASN A 103 2.48 2.94 -14.08
C ASN A 103 3.33 2.99 -15.37
N GLN A 104 4.64 2.77 -15.24
CA GLN A 104 5.56 2.63 -16.37
C GLN A 104 5.70 1.18 -16.86
N HIS A 105 4.99 0.22 -16.25
CA HIS A 105 4.91 -1.15 -16.76
C HIS A 105 4.07 -1.18 -18.06
N TYR A 106 4.72 -0.80 -19.16
CA TYR A 106 4.15 -0.89 -20.49
C TYR A 106 4.53 -2.23 -21.10
N SER A 107 3.54 -2.99 -21.55
CA SER A 107 3.78 -3.96 -22.61
C SER A 107 2.90 -3.59 -23.81
N THR A 108 3.57 -3.32 -24.92
CA THR A 108 2.95 -3.00 -26.23
C THR A 108 2.79 -4.24 -27.09
N ALA A 109 3.31 -5.38 -26.61
CA ALA A 109 3.19 -6.64 -27.31
C ALA A 109 1.80 -7.23 -27.06
N LEU A 110 1.00 -7.37 -28.12
CA LEU A 110 0.02 -8.45 -28.22
C LEU A 110 0.81 -9.76 -28.11
N SER A 111 1.10 -10.19 -26.89
CA SER A 111 1.74 -11.48 -26.65
C SER A 111 0.82 -12.54 -27.26
N ALA A 112 1.34 -13.36 -28.17
CA ALA A 112 0.58 -14.46 -28.77
C ALA A 112 0.00 -15.44 -27.73
N SER A 113 0.48 -15.38 -26.48
CA SER A 113 -0.01 -16.14 -25.33
C SER A 113 -1.26 -15.56 -24.67
N TYR A 114 -1.53 -14.26 -24.84
CA TYR A 114 -2.69 -13.60 -24.24
C TYR A 114 -3.70 -13.25 -25.33
N ARG A 115 -4.91 -13.82 -25.23
CA ARG A 115 -6.00 -13.59 -26.20
C ARG A 115 -6.61 -12.18 -26.14
N GLN A 116 -6.14 -11.32 -25.23
CA GLN A 116 -6.63 -9.96 -25.03
C GLN A 116 -5.46 -8.98 -24.78
N PRO A 117 -5.58 -7.71 -25.22
CA PRO A 117 -4.64 -6.64 -24.87
C PRO A 117 -4.48 -6.49 -23.36
N LEU A 118 -3.31 -5.99 -22.93
CA LEU A 118 -3.07 -5.65 -21.53
C LEU A 118 -4.13 -4.68 -21.01
N ARG A 119 -4.81 -5.09 -19.94
CA ARG A 119 -5.64 -4.18 -19.17
C ARG A 119 -4.72 -3.20 -18.48
N ARG A 120 -4.83 -1.93 -18.87
CA ARG A 120 -4.05 -0.84 -18.29
C ARG A 120 -4.86 -0.15 -17.21
N TYR A 121 -4.19 0.18 -16.13
CA TYR A 121 -4.76 0.90 -15.01
C TYR A 121 -3.93 2.16 -14.77
N GLN A 122 -4.59 3.20 -14.26
CA GLN A 122 -3.92 4.28 -13.58
C GLN A 122 -3.77 3.87 -12.12
N TYR A 123 -2.56 3.48 -11.72
CA TYR A 123 -2.26 3.18 -10.34
C TYR A 123 -2.17 4.49 -9.54
N ARG A 124 -2.85 4.51 -8.40
CA ARG A 124 -2.75 5.55 -7.36
C ARG A 124 -2.32 4.90 -6.05
N TYR A 125 -1.75 5.68 -5.14
CA TYR A 125 -1.26 5.16 -3.86
C TYR A 125 -1.90 5.89 -2.69
N ALA A 126 -2.34 5.12 -1.69
CA ALA A 126 -2.77 5.63 -0.41
C ALA A 126 -1.92 5.04 0.73
N LEU A 127 -1.37 5.92 1.57
CA LEU A 127 -0.68 5.56 2.80
C LEU A 127 -1.61 5.83 3.99
N PHE A 128 -1.83 4.83 4.82
CA PHE A 128 -2.57 4.94 6.08
C PHE A 128 -1.58 4.89 7.25
N SER A 129 -1.76 5.75 8.25
CA SER A 129 -0.87 5.80 9.41
C SER A 129 -1.64 6.01 10.72
N ALA A 130 -1.49 5.06 11.66
CA ALA A 130 -2.06 5.15 13.02
C ALA A 130 -1.47 6.32 13.84
N ALA A 131 -0.21 6.69 13.60
CA ALA A 131 0.45 7.79 14.30
C ALA A 131 0.54 9.09 13.48
N GLY A 132 0.02 9.08 12.25
CA GLY A 132 0.08 10.20 11.31
C GLY A 132 1.42 10.35 10.59
N PHE A 133 1.66 11.54 10.03
CA PHE A 133 2.77 11.79 9.10
C PHE A 133 3.66 12.97 9.53
N LYS A 134 4.96 12.90 9.20
CA LYS A 134 5.89 14.02 9.36
C LYS A 134 5.62 15.11 8.30
N ARG A 135 5.91 16.37 8.62
CA ARG A 135 5.65 17.54 7.75
C ARG A 135 6.29 17.43 6.36
N GLU A 136 7.53 16.96 6.31
CA GLU A 136 8.26 16.77 5.04
C GLU A 136 7.62 15.65 4.20
N ALA A 137 7.14 14.59 4.85
CA ALA A 137 6.44 13.49 4.20
C ALA A 137 5.12 13.97 3.59
N GLN A 138 4.35 14.77 4.33
CA GLN A 138 3.11 15.42 3.84
C GLN A 138 3.37 16.34 2.64
N SER A 139 4.41 17.18 2.73
CA SER A 139 4.77 18.12 1.66
C SER A 139 5.18 17.38 0.38
N TYR A 140 5.95 16.30 0.51
CA TYR A 140 6.35 15.47 -0.62
C TYR A 140 5.17 14.68 -1.20
N ALA A 141 4.31 14.10 -0.35
CA ALA A 141 3.13 13.36 -0.78
C ALA A 141 2.18 14.24 -1.61
N LEU A 142 1.94 15.48 -1.15
CA LEU A 142 1.16 16.48 -1.87
C LEU A 142 1.75 16.77 -3.26
N ALA A 143 3.07 17.00 -3.32
CA ALA A 143 3.75 17.29 -4.58
C ALA A 143 3.70 16.11 -5.57
N GLN A 144 3.70 14.88 -5.07
CA GLN A 144 3.71 13.65 -5.87
C GLN A 144 2.33 12.97 -5.99
N GLN A 145 1.26 13.61 -5.50
CA GLN A 145 -0.10 13.07 -5.51
C GLN A 145 -0.23 11.68 -4.84
N ILE A 146 0.48 11.47 -3.75
CA ILE A 146 0.31 10.31 -2.87
C ILE A 146 -0.75 10.67 -1.83
N SER A 147 -1.84 9.91 -1.78
CA SER A 147 -2.91 10.13 -0.81
C SER A 147 -2.42 9.71 0.58
N LEU A 148 -2.52 10.62 1.55
CA LEU A 148 -2.22 10.32 2.95
C LEU A 148 -3.52 10.27 3.73
N VAL A 149 -3.73 9.19 4.48
CA VAL A 149 -4.86 9.01 5.40
C VAL A 149 -4.32 8.93 6.82
N ASP A 150 -4.53 10.00 7.57
CA ASP A 150 -4.04 10.14 8.93
C ASP A 150 -5.06 9.55 9.92
N LEU A 151 -4.74 8.40 10.50
CA LEU A 151 -5.59 7.69 11.46
C LEU A 151 -5.28 8.10 12.92
N SER A 152 -4.38 9.05 13.15
CA SER A 152 -4.08 9.52 14.52
C SER A 152 -5.16 10.42 15.10
N GLY A 153 -6.06 10.95 14.26
CA GLY A 153 -7.15 11.81 14.68
C GLY A 153 -8.14 11.11 15.61
N PRO A 154 -8.82 11.84 16.51
CA PRO A 154 -9.77 11.26 17.47
C PRO A 154 -10.86 10.40 16.84
N ALA A 155 -11.32 10.73 15.62
CA ALA A 155 -12.35 9.98 14.91
C ALA A 155 -11.97 8.52 14.62
N PHE A 156 -10.68 8.22 14.52
CA PHE A 156 -10.17 6.88 14.22
C PHE A 156 -9.68 6.11 15.45
N GLN A 157 -9.63 6.76 16.62
CA GLN A 157 -9.19 6.10 17.86
C GLN A 157 -10.00 4.84 18.19
N PRO A 158 -11.34 4.81 18.02
CA PRO A 158 -12.11 3.57 18.23
C PRO A 158 -11.68 2.43 17.30
N LEU A 159 -11.40 2.73 16.03
CA LEU A 159 -10.92 1.74 15.05
C LEU A 159 -9.58 1.15 15.49
N ILE A 160 -8.60 2.01 15.80
CA ILE A 160 -7.26 1.58 16.21
C ILE A 160 -7.34 0.77 17.51
N ALA A 161 -8.08 1.24 18.52
CA ALA A 161 -8.24 0.56 19.79
C ALA A 161 -8.88 -0.83 19.65
N THR A 162 -9.86 -0.97 18.74
CA THR A 162 -10.48 -2.26 18.47
C THR A 162 -9.55 -3.21 17.73
N VAL A 163 -8.81 -2.72 16.74
CA VAL A 163 -7.79 -3.53 16.06
C VAL A 163 -6.74 -4.05 17.04
N GLU A 164 -6.26 -3.20 17.96
CA GLU A 164 -5.29 -3.58 18.99
C GLU A 164 -5.88 -4.58 19.99
N ARG A 165 -7.13 -4.37 20.43
CA ARG A 165 -7.84 -5.28 21.33
C ARG A 165 -8.07 -6.65 20.68
N ALA A 166 -8.52 -6.67 19.44
CA ALA A 166 -8.71 -7.87 18.65
C ALA A 166 -7.41 -8.67 18.51
N ALA A 167 -6.28 -7.99 18.26
CA ALA A 167 -4.96 -8.62 18.21
C ALA A 167 -4.60 -9.30 19.55
N GLN A 168 -4.83 -8.62 20.68
CA GLN A 168 -4.57 -9.17 22.00
C GLN A 168 -5.43 -10.40 22.30
N LEU A 169 -6.72 -10.36 21.98
CA LEU A 169 -7.64 -11.48 22.18
C LEU A 169 -7.24 -12.70 21.35
N ILE A 170 -6.96 -12.51 20.06
CA ILE A 170 -6.51 -13.59 19.18
C ILE A 170 -5.20 -14.21 19.69
N LEU A 171 -4.25 -13.39 20.16
CA LEU A 171 -3.00 -13.91 20.71
C LEU A 171 -3.19 -14.67 22.02
N ALA A 172 -4.10 -14.22 22.89
CA ALA A 172 -4.44 -14.92 24.12
C ALA A 172 -5.05 -16.30 23.80
N GLU A 173 -5.96 -16.37 22.84
CA GLU A 173 -6.54 -17.65 22.38
C GLU A 173 -5.50 -18.54 21.71
N ALA A 174 -4.64 -17.97 20.85
CA ALA A 174 -3.54 -18.68 20.20
C ALA A 174 -2.56 -19.31 21.20
N ALA A 175 -2.28 -18.59 22.28
CA ALA A 175 -1.46 -19.09 23.39
C ALA A 175 -2.17 -20.21 24.17
N ALA A 176 -3.48 -20.08 24.42
CA ALA A 176 -4.26 -21.08 25.14
C ALA A 176 -4.30 -22.45 24.42
N ILE A 177 -4.26 -22.45 23.09
CA ILE A 177 -4.21 -23.68 22.27
C ILE A 177 -2.78 -24.11 21.89
N ASN A 178 -1.75 -23.48 22.46
CA ASN A 178 -0.33 -23.79 22.25
C ASN A 178 0.10 -23.84 20.77
N LEU A 179 -0.32 -22.84 19.98
CA LEU A 179 0.08 -22.75 18.59
C LEU A 179 1.61 -22.60 18.44
N PRO A 180 2.27 -23.45 17.62
CA PRO A 180 3.70 -23.33 17.37
C PRO A 180 4.07 -22.12 16.49
N SER A 181 3.13 -21.64 15.67
CA SER A 181 3.26 -20.44 14.83
C SER A 181 1.88 -19.90 14.47
N PHE A 182 1.77 -18.58 14.27
CA PHE A 182 0.51 -17.94 13.91
C PHE A 182 0.24 -18.05 12.39
N PRO A 183 -0.88 -18.64 11.94
CA PRO A 183 -1.14 -18.87 10.52
C PRO A 183 -1.77 -17.64 9.85
N VAL A 184 -0.96 -16.59 9.65
CA VAL A 184 -1.39 -15.29 9.07
C VAL A 184 -2.25 -15.45 7.81
N ARG A 185 -1.84 -16.32 6.87
CA ARG A 185 -2.57 -16.53 5.61
C ARG A 185 -3.96 -17.13 5.80
N GLN A 186 -4.11 -18.06 6.76
CA GLN A 186 -5.40 -18.68 7.06
C GLN A 186 -6.32 -17.68 7.76
N ALA A 187 -5.78 -16.92 8.74
CA ALA A 187 -6.51 -15.85 9.40
C ALA A 187 -6.98 -14.77 8.41
N ARG A 188 -6.13 -14.38 7.45
CA ARG A 188 -6.47 -13.44 6.36
C ARG A 188 -7.65 -13.93 5.53
N LEU A 189 -7.59 -15.19 5.09
CA LEU A 189 -8.65 -15.77 4.29
C LEU A 189 -9.98 -15.83 5.08
N ALA A 190 -9.92 -16.21 6.35
CA ALA A 190 -11.09 -16.27 7.22
C ALA A 190 -11.71 -14.88 7.44
N LEU A 191 -10.91 -13.87 7.75
CA LEU A 191 -11.37 -12.48 7.91
C LEU A 191 -12.01 -11.94 6.63
N ARG A 192 -11.35 -12.11 5.48
CA ARG A 192 -11.89 -11.66 4.19
C ARG A 192 -13.18 -12.39 3.81
N THR A 193 -13.30 -13.67 4.17
CA THR A 193 -14.54 -14.43 3.96
C THR A 193 -15.65 -13.91 4.86
N ALA A 194 -15.37 -13.65 6.14
CA ALA A 194 -16.34 -13.08 7.07
C ALA A 194 -16.83 -11.70 6.59
N PHE A 195 -15.91 -10.81 6.21
CA PHE A 195 -16.21 -9.51 5.62
C PHE A 195 -17.02 -9.61 4.31
N GLY A 196 -16.66 -10.52 3.41
CA GLY A 196 -17.39 -10.73 2.16
C GLY A 196 -18.78 -11.36 2.36
N SER A 197 -18.96 -12.21 3.40
CA SER A 197 -20.27 -12.78 3.74
C SER A 197 -21.23 -11.74 4.32
N VAL A 198 -20.70 -10.71 4.99
CA VAL A 198 -21.49 -9.56 5.46
C VAL A 198 -22.04 -8.75 4.28
N GLU A 199 -21.27 -8.55 3.21
CA GLU A 199 -21.76 -7.92 1.96
C GLU A 199 -22.69 -8.84 1.15
N ALA A 200 -22.58 -10.16 1.33
CA ALA A 200 -23.28 -11.17 0.52
C ALA A 200 -24.56 -11.75 1.17
N GLU A 201 -25.15 -11.12 2.19
CA GLU A 201 -26.48 -11.53 2.71
C GLU A 201 -27.63 -11.38 1.68
N VAL A 202 -27.34 -11.03 0.41
CA VAL A 202 -28.26 -11.16 -0.73
C VAL A 202 -27.99 -12.36 -1.65
N SER A 203 -26.95 -13.19 -1.43
CA SER A 203 -26.82 -14.48 -2.15
C SER A 203 -25.94 -15.50 -1.44
N THR A 204 -26.56 -16.65 -1.16
CA THR A 204 -26.06 -17.82 -0.41
C THR A 204 -24.59 -18.20 -0.68
N PRO A 205 -23.78 -18.51 0.37
CA PRO A 205 -22.41 -18.94 0.19
C PRO A 205 -22.30 -20.42 -0.18
N ARG A 206 -21.37 -20.73 -1.09
CA ARG A 206 -20.93 -22.10 -1.39
C ARG A 206 -19.61 -22.35 -0.70
N ALA A 207 -19.61 -23.19 0.33
CA ALA A 207 -18.43 -23.61 1.07
C ALA A 207 -17.47 -24.39 0.16
N VAL A 208 -16.19 -24.02 0.18
CA VAL A 208 -15.10 -24.82 -0.39
C VAL A 208 -14.23 -25.26 0.77
N THR A 209 -14.40 -26.52 1.16
CA THR A 209 -13.55 -27.22 2.10
C THR A 209 -12.28 -27.66 1.39
N ASP A 210 -11.13 -27.14 1.79
CA ASP A 210 -9.85 -27.73 1.42
C ASP A 210 -8.99 -27.90 2.68
N SER A 211 -9.11 -29.09 3.26
CA SER A 211 -8.35 -29.54 4.42
C SER A 211 -6.91 -29.81 4.00
N THR A 212 -6.00 -28.86 4.25
CA THR A 212 -4.56 -29.10 4.15
C THR A 212 -3.91 -29.19 5.53
N ASN A 213 -3.28 -30.35 5.75
CA ASN A 213 -2.46 -30.77 6.88
C ASN A 213 -1.58 -29.66 7.49
N GLY A 214 -1.74 -29.45 8.81
CA GLY A 214 -0.85 -28.64 9.66
C GLY A 214 -1.37 -27.28 10.13
N GLY A 215 -2.58 -26.87 9.72
CA GLY A 215 -3.22 -25.61 10.11
C GLY A 215 -4.12 -25.68 11.34
N LEU A 216 -4.57 -24.51 11.81
CA LEU A 216 -5.66 -24.41 12.80
C LEU A 216 -6.94 -25.05 12.25
N SER A 217 -7.80 -25.56 13.13
CA SER A 217 -9.12 -26.02 12.70
C SER A 217 -9.91 -24.86 12.11
N GLU A 218 -10.71 -25.18 11.08
CA GLU A 218 -11.57 -24.20 10.40
C GLU A 218 -12.50 -23.50 11.40
N ASP A 219 -13.03 -24.22 12.38
CA ASP A 219 -13.90 -23.68 13.44
C ASP A 219 -13.23 -22.56 14.25
N VAL A 220 -11.94 -22.70 14.58
CA VAL A 220 -11.19 -21.68 15.32
C VAL A 220 -10.97 -20.45 14.46
N LEU A 221 -10.58 -20.64 13.20
CA LEU A 221 -10.36 -19.53 12.27
C LEU A 221 -11.65 -18.76 11.98
N VAL A 222 -12.77 -19.47 11.80
CA VAL A 222 -14.10 -18.88 11.61
C VAL A 222 -14.54 -18.14 12.88
N SER A 223 -14.33 -18.71 14.06
CA SER A 223 -14.67 -18.05 15.33
C SER A 223 -13.86 -16.77 15.54
N TRP A 224 -12.55 -16.80 15.25
CA TRP A 224 -11.70 -15.60 15.29
C TRP A 224 -12.18 -14.55 14.31
N ALA A 225 -12.41 -14.93 13.05
CA ALA A 225 -12.86 -14.00 12.02
C ALA A 225 -14.22 -13.39 12.37
N ALA A 226 -15.17 -14.19 12.84
CA ALA A 226 -16.48 -13.71 13.26
C ALA A 226 -16.38 -12.72 14.42
N ARG A 227 -15.53 -13.01 15.43
CA ARG A 227 -15.33 -12.11 16.58
C ARG A 227 -14.70 -10.79 16.15
N VAL A 228 -13.64 -10.83 15.34
CA VAL A 228 -13.00 -9.60 14.84
C VAL A 228 -13.96 -8.79 13.99
N THR A 229 -14.73 -9.46 13.13
CA THR A 229 -15.74 -8.80 12.29
C THR A 229 -16.80 -8.14 13.15
N ALA A 230 -17.34 -8.84 14.15
CA ALA A 230 -18.30 -8.29 15.11
C ALA A 230 -17.71 -7.12 15.90
N GLU A 231 -16.50 -7.23 16.43
CA GLU A 231 -15.85 -6.12 17.16
C GLU A 231 -15.60 -4.89 16.27
N LEU A 232 -15.20 -5.09 15.01
CA LEU A 232 -14.99 -3.99 14.06
C LEU A 232 -16.31 -3.36 13.63
N GLN A 233 -17.35 -4.17 13.39
CA GLN A 233 -18.72 -3.70 13.19
C GLN A 233 -19.18 -2.90 14.42
N ASP A 234 -18.99 -3.41 15.63
CA ASP A 234 -19.51 -2.76 16.84
C ASP A 234 -18.75 -1.47 17.25
N SER A 235 -17.51 -1.23 16.80
CA SER A 235 -16.68 -0.16 17.38
C SER A 235 -16.38 1.08 16.54
N ALA A 236 -16.35 0.99 15.22
CA ALA A 236 -15.85 2.10 14.38
C ALA A 236 -16.26 1.98 12.91
N ILE A 237 -16.38 0.76 12.41
CA ILE A 237 -16.77 0.50 11.04
C ILE A 237 -18.30 0.38 10.94
N GLY A 238 -18.96 -0.24 11.92
CA GLY A 238 -20.42 -0.24 12.00
C GLY A 238 -21.02 0.96 12.75
N GLU A 239 -20.20 1.87 13.31
CA GLU A 239 -20.65 3.25 13.57
C GLU A 239 -20.67 4.11 12.28
N GLY A 240 -20.32 3.56 11.11
CA GLY A 240 -20.54 4.19 9.81
C GLY A 240 -19.47 5.15 9.33
N LEU A 241 -18.18 4.84 9.50
CA LEU A 241 -17.11 5.68 8.93
C LEU A 241 -17.27 5.87 7.42
N ILE A 242 -17.48 7.11 6.98
CA ILE A 242 -17.65 7.49 5.57
C ILE A 242 -16.37 8.13 5.03
N LEU A 243 -15.90 7.67 3.88
CA LEU A 243 -14.78 8.31 3.18
C LEU A 243 -15.29 9.36 2.19
N GLY A 244 -14.92 10.61 2.43
CA GLY A 244 -15.20 11.76 1.59
C GLY A 244 -14.00 12.16 0.73
N PHE A 245 -14.26 12.43 -0.54
CA PHE A 245 -13.30 12.83 -1.56
C PHE A 245 -13.60 14.29 -1.96
N PRO A 246 -13.02 15.28 -1.25
CA PRO A 246 -13.11 16.68 -1.65
C PRO A 246 -12.39 16.95 -2.97
N ALA A 247 -12.59 18.14 -3.54
CA ALA A 247 -11.77 18.68 -4.64
C ALA A 247 -10.35 19.09 -4.16
N ALA A 248 -9.74 18.25 -3.34
CA ALA A 248 -8.48 18.50 -2.65
C ALA A 248 -7.63 17.23 -2.62
N PRO A 249 -6.30 17.34 -2.46
CA PRO A 249 -5.37 16.21 -2.54
C PRO A 249 -5.31 15.38 -1.24
N PHE A 250 -6.45 15.24 -0.56
CA PHE A 250 -6.60 14.49 0.67
C PHE A 250 -7.97 13.83 0.74
N ILE A 251 -8.07 12.79 1.57
CA ILE A 251 -9.31 12.08 1.85
C ILE A 251 -9.78 12.54 3.24
N LEU A 252 -11.08 12.75 3.37
CA LEU A 252 -11.72 12.99 4.65
C LEU A 252 -12.32 11.69 5.14
N ALA A 253 -12.13 11.39 6.41
CA ALA A 253 -12.87 10.34 7.07
C ALA A 253 -13.83 11.01 8.03
N MET A 254 -15.10 10.73 7.80
CA MET A 254 -16.21 11.40 8.42
C MET A 254 -16.96 10.38 9.26
N HIS A 255 -17.24 10.76 10.50
CA HIS A 255 -18.00 9.97 11.42
C HIS A 255 -19.44 10.52 11.48
N PRO A 256 -20.45 9.77 11.04
CA PRO A 256 -21.83 10.17 11.22
C PRO A 256 -22.23 9.97 12.68
N ASP A 257 -23.03 10.90 13.22
CA ASP A 257 -23.66 10.67 14.53
C ASP A 257 -24.61 9.45 14.48
N SER A 258 -25.23 9.21 13.31
CA SER A 258 -26.08 8.07 12.98
C SER A 258 -25.99 7.77 11.48
N LEU A 259 -25.54 6.56 11.13
CA LEU A 259 -25.45 6.13 9.73
C LEU A 259 -26.85 5.96 9.11
N GLU A 260 -27.80 5.42 9.88
CA GLU A 260 -29.18 5.19 9.45
C GLU A 260 -29.88 6.50 9.08
N ASP A 261 -29.71 7.54 9.89
CA ASP A 261 -30.29 8.87 9.62
C ASP A 261 -29.68 9.47 8.36
N PHE A 262 -28.37 9.31 8.16
CA PHE A 262 -27.67 9.78 6.97
C PHE A 262 -28.15 9.05 5.71
N GLU A 263 -28.24 7.72 5.75
CA GLU A 263 -28.73 6.88 4.64
C GLU A 263 -30.19 7.22 4.29
N THR A 264 -31.05 7.35 5.29
CA THR A 264 -32.45 7.74 5.13
C THR A 264 -32.55 9.11 4.48
N PHE A 265 -31.77 10.08 4.97
CA PHE A 265 -31.76 11.43 4.40
C PHE A 265 -31.34 11.42 2.92
N VAL A 266 -30.28 10.69 2.57
CA VAL A 266 -29.80 10.54 1.18
C VAL A 266 -30.84 9.87 0.29
N ALA A 267 -31.55 8.86 0.81
CA ALA A 267 -32.62 8.17 0.10
C ALA A 267 -33.78 9.13 -0.24
N GLU A 268 -34.14 10.01 0.69
CA GLU A 268 -35.24 10.98 0.54
C GLU A 268 -34.88 12.19 -0.32
N HIS A 269 -33.66 12.70 -0.22
CA HIS A 269 -33.24 13.98 -0.83
C HIS A 269 -32.41 13.80 -2.11
N GLY A 270 -31.97 12.58 -2.41
CA GLY A 270 -31.17 12.27 -3.59
C GLY A 270 -29.66 12.44 -3.38
N SER A 271 -28.93 12.50 -4.49
CA SER A 271 -27.46 12.41 -4.49
C SER A 271 -26.74 13.76 -4.40
N ASP A 272 -27.42 14.89 -4.54
CA ASP A 272 -26.83 16.23 -4.48
C ASP A 272 -27.37 16.96 -3.23
N ILE A 273 -26.59 16.97 -2.15
CA ILE A 273 -27.03 17.41 -0.83
C ILE A 273 -26.37 18.75 -0.48
N PRO A 274 -27.12 19.86 -0.35
CA PRO A 274 -26.59 21.11 0.16
C PRO A 274 -26.29 21.00 1.67
N VAL A 275 -25.06 21.35 2.05
CA VAL A 275 -24.59 21.24 3.44
C VAL A 275 -23.92 22.54 3.91
N ASP A 276 -24.06 22.83 5.21
CA ASP A 276 -23.17 23.74 5.89
C ASP A 276 -21.98 22.98 6.46
N ILE A 277 -20.83 23.65 6.51
CA ILE A 277 -19.60 23.10 7.07
C ILE A 277 -19.11 24.08 8.13
N ARG A 278 -18.99 23.61 9.37
CA ARG A 278 -18.57 24.44 10.50
C ARG A 278 -17.29 23.92 11.12
N PHE A 279 -16.48 24.87 11.56
CA PHE A 279 -15.30 24.60 12.38
C PHE A 279 -15.67 24.92 13.83
N GLY A 280 -15.65 23.91 14.70
CA GLY A 280 -16.06 24.02 16.09
C GLY A 280 -14.95 23.56 17.02
N ARG A 281 -14.32 24.50 17.75
CA ARG A 281 -13.35 24.18 18.82
C ARG A 281 -13.96 23.52 20.07
N GLN A 282 -15.24 23.18 20.03
CA GLN A 282 -15.97 22.58 21.14
C GLN A 282 -16.58 21.26 20.68
N GLY A 283 -15.82 20.18 20.80
CA GLY A 283 -16.28 18.83 20.50
C GLY A 283 -15.36 17.77 21.10
N THR A 284 -15.94 16.64 21.48
CA THR A 284 -15.23 15.42 21.92
C THR A 284 -14.83 14.53 20.73
N ARG A 285 -15.37 14.76 19.53
CA ARG A 285 -15.09 14.03 18.27
C ARG A 285 -15.03 15.03 17.10
N GLY A 286 -13.86 15.18 16.45
CA GLY A 286 -13.67 15.98 15.22
C GLY A 286 -13.76 17.51 15.40
N ASP A 287 -12.87 18.28 14.76
CA ASP A 287 -12.88 19.75 14.84
C ASP A 287 -13.84 20.40 13.81
N TRP A 288 -14.33 19.61 12.86
CA TRP A 288 -15.20 20.07 11.78
C TRP A 288 -16.47 19.24 11.71
N THR A 289 -17.58 19.90 11.42
CA THR A 289 -18.89 19.27 11.27
C THR A 289 -19.53 19.65 9.94
N ILE A 290 -20.28 18.70 9.37
CA ILE A 290 -21.11 18.86 8.19
C ILE A 290 -22.55 18.57 8.60
N THR A 291 -23.46 19.49 8.28
CA THR A 291 -24.90 19.35 8.54
C THR A 291 -25.68 19.80 7.31
N PRO A 292 -26.89 19.28 7.03
CA PRO A 292 -27.72 19.79 5.94
C PRO A 292 -27.98 21.28 6.08
N ALA A 293 -28.02 21.99 4.95
CA ALA A 293 -28.27 23.43 4.95
C ALA A 293 -29.72 23.79 5.33
N ALA A 294 -30.67 22.92 4.98
CA ALA A 294 -32.10 23.14 5.23
C ALA A 294 -32.54 22.69 6.64
N ASP A 295 -32.02 21.55 7.10
CA ASP A 295 -32.33 20.96 8.40
C ASP A 295 -31.04 20.49 9.10
N PRO A 296 -30.41 21.36 9.91
CA PRO A 296 -29.13 21.04 10.55
C PRO A 296 -29.16 19.87 11.54
N ASP A 297 -30.35 19.45 11.98
CA ASP A 297 -30.53 18.37 12.94
C ASP A 297 -30.82 17.01 12.26
N ALA A 298 -31.05 17.00 10.94
CA ALA A 298 -31.40 15.77 10.22
C ALA A 298 -30.24 14.78 10.10
N PHE A 299 -29.00 15.25 9.94
CA PHE A 299 -27.80 14.44 10.16
C PHE A 299 -26.61 15.31 10.52
N ARG A 300 -25.60 14.70 11.12
CA ARG A 300 -24.30 15.33 11.36
C ARG A 300 -23.16 14.38 10.99
N LEU A 301 -22.19 14.89 10.24
CA LEU A 301 -20.92 14.23 10.00
C LEU A 301 -19.80 15.02 10.66
N SER A 302 -18.92 14.36 11.38
CA SER A 302 -17.80 14.97 12.10
C SER A 302 -16.47 14.48 11.53
N PHE A 303 -15.50 15.37 11.33
CA PHE A 303 -14.18 15.00 10.81
C PHE A 303 -13.04 15.85 11.36
N GLY A 304 -11.83 15.31 11.32
CA GLY A 304 -10.58 16.05 11.56
C GLY A 304 -9.93 16.44 10.24
N LEU A 305 -9.18 17.55 10.22
CA LEU A 305 -8.40 17.90 9.04
C LEU A 305 -7.13 17.06 8.94
N PRO A 306 -6.69 16.71 7.72
CA PRO A 306 -5.36 16.16 7.52
C PRO A 306 -4.29 17.13 8.04
N GLY A 307 -3.24 16.63 8.69
CA GLY A 307 -2.29 17.45 9.43
C GLY A 307 -1.61 18.58 8.63
N ALA A 308 -1.47 18.45 7.31
CA ALA A 308 -0.95 19.52 6.45
C ALA A 308 -1.92 20.72 6.36
N LEU A 309 -3.21 20.42 6.23
CA LEU A 309 -4.26 21.43 6.17
C LEU A 309 -4.53 22.03 7.54
N GLU A 310 -4.51 21.22 8.59
CA GLU A 310 -4.57 21.67 9.98
C GLU A 310 -3.41 22.63 10.29
N THR A 311 -2.17 22.25 9.95
CA THR A 311 -0.99 23.09 10.15
C THR A 311 -1.12 24.43 9.40
N TRP A 312 -1.66 24.41 8.18
CA TRP A 312 -1.91 25.64 7.41
C TRP A 312 -3.02 26.49 8.02
N LEU A 313 -4.12 25.88 8.46
CA LEU A 313 -5.26 26.56 9.06
C LEU A 313 -4.86 27.25 10.37
N LEU A 314 -4.13 26.53 11.22
CA LEU A 314 -3.74 26.95 12.57
C LEU A 314 -2.43 27.77 12.61
N SER A 315 -1.78 27.99 11.47
CA SER A 315 -0.45 28.62 11.43
C SER A 315 -0.45 30.09 11.86
N VAL A 316 -1.57 30.80 11.73
CA VAL A 316 -1.73 32.22 12.12
C VAL A 316 -3.11 32.38 12.77
N PRO A 317 -3.20 32.40 14.10
CA PRO A 317 -4.48 32.43 14.82
C PRO A 317 -5.41 33.57 14.41
N GLU A 318 -4.86 34.76 14.15
CA GLU A 318 -5.62 35.94 13.70
C GLU A 318 -6.29 35.76 12.33
N GLN A 319 -5.75 34.87 11.49
CA GLN A 319 -6.28 34.57 10.16
C GLN A 319 -7.05 33.26 10.10
N GLU A 320 -7.20 32.54 11.21
CA GLU A 320 -7.82 31.21 11.28
C GLU A 320 -9.24 31.23 10.70
N ARG A 321 -10.06 32.22 11.08
CA ARG A 321 -11.44 32.37 10.56
C ARG A 321 -11.48 32.59 9.04
N ARG A 322 -10.57 33.44 8.53
CA ARG A 322 -10.47 33.72 7.09
C ARG A 322 -10.03 32.48 6.32
N ARG A 323 -9.00 31.78 6.81
CA ARG A 323 -8.49 30.55 6.18
C ARG A 323 -9.51 29.41 6.25
N ALA A 324 -10.29 29.33 7.33
CA ALA A 324 -11.40 28.37 7.42
C ALA A 324 -12.46 28.68 6.37
N ALA A 325 -12.80 29.96 6.17
CA ALA A 325 -13.72 30.37 5.10
C ALA A 325 -13.16 30.05 3.71
N ASP A 326 -11.88 30.35 3.46
CA ASP A 326 -11.20 30.03 2.19
C ASP A 326 -11.20 28.52 1.94
N ALA A 327 -10.89 27.70 2.95
CA ALA A 327 -10.91 26.24 2.84
C ALA A 327 -12.30 25.70 2.48
N ARG A 328 -13.37 26.24 3.09
CA ARG A 328 -14.75 25.86 2.75
C ARG A 328 -15.11 26.21 1.31
N GLY A 329 -14.74 27.42 0.87
CA GLY A 329 -15.04 27.92 -0.48
C GLY A 329 -14.19 27.31 -1.60
N THR A 330 -13.04 26.70 -1.27
CA THR A 330 -12.09 26.19 -2.28
C THR A 330 -11.86 24.68 -2.20
N LEU A 331 -11.50 24.17 -1.02
CA LEU A 331 -11.11 22.77 -0.85
C LEU A 331 -12.30 21.87 -0.53
N LEU A 332 -13.26 22.38 0.25
CA LEU A 332 -14.43 21.63 0.74
C LEU A 332 -15.73 22.02 0.03
N GLN A 333 -15.63 22.72 -1.11
CA GLN A 333 -16.80 23.18 -1.86
C GLN A 333 -17.71 22.02 -2.28
N THR A 334 -17.10 20.89 -2.64
CA THR A 334 -17.82 19.65 -2.97
C THR A 334 -17.03 18.48 -2.41
N ILE A 335 -17.71 17.65 -1.63
CA ILE A 335 -17.19 16.40 -1.08
C ILE A 335 -17.99 15.27 -1.72
N SER A 336 -17.33 14.42 -2.49
CA SER A 336 -17.95 13.23 -3.08
C SER A 336 -17.77 12.04 -2.15
N LEU A 337 -18.79 11.20 -1.98
CA LEU A 337 -18.69 9.95 -1.22
C LEU A 337 -19.47 8.85 -1.94
N PHE A 338 -19.12 7.60 -1.65
CA PHE A 338 -19.86 6.43 -2.11
C PHE A 338 -20.69 5.91 -0.95
N LEU A 339 -21.98 5.73 -1.21
CA LEU A 339 -22.90 5.09 -0.29
C LEU A 339 -23.58 3.97 -1.06
N GLU A 340 -23.34 2.74 -0.61
CA GLU A 340 -23.69 1.52 -1.35
C GLU A 340 -23.07 1.56 -2.77
N ASP A 341 -23.88 1.81 -3.81
CA ASP A 341 -23.45 1.93 -5.21
C ASP A 341 -23.72 3.32 -5.80
N ARG A 342 -24.02 4.30 -4.95
CA ARG A 342 -24.42 5.65 -5.36
C ARG A 342 -23.34 6.65 -5.04
N LEU A 343 -22.99 7.45 -6.05
CA LEU A 343 -22.22 8.67 -5.82
C LEU A 343 -23.13 9.71 -5.15
N VAL A 344 -22.72 10.20 -3.99
CA VAL A 344 -23.35 11.29 -3.25
C VAL A 344 -22.39 12.48 -3.21
N GLN A 345 -22.90 13.69 -3.42
CA GLN A 345 -22.14 14.94 -3.41
C GLN A 345 -22.69 15.86 -2.33
N LEU A 346 -21.88 16.10 -1.30
CA LEU A 346 -22.13 17.12 -0.31
C LEU A 346 -21.61 18.45 -0.85
N ARG A 347 -22.50 19.41 -1.11
CA ARG A 347 -22.16 20.70 -1.72
C ARG A 347 -22.23 21.79 -0.65
N TYR A 348 -21.11 22.45 -0.41
CA TYR A 348 -21.05 23.52 0.58
C TYR A 348 -21.96 24.69 0.15
N GLN A 349 -22.91 25.02 1.01
CA GLN A 349 -23.77 26.19 0.91
C GLN A 349 -23.76 26.90 2.27
N PRO A 350 -23.18 28.10 2.39
CA PRO A 350 -23.17 28.82 3.66
C PRO A 350 -24.61 29.14 4.06
N VAL A 351 -25.03 28.67 5.23
CA VAL A 351 -26.29 29.11 5.83
C VAL A 351 -26.11 30.58 6.21
N GLN A 352 -26.92 31.47 5.63
CA GLN A 352 -26.96 32.86 6.10
C GLN A 352 -27.49 32.83 7.52
N THR A 353 -26.63 33.08 8.50
CA THR A 353 -27.09 33.45 9.84
C THR A 353 -27.98 34.68 9.66
N PRO A 354 -29.22 34.69 10.18
CA PRO A 354 -30.00 35.92 10.24
C PRO A 354 -29.10 37.00 10.87
N PRO A 355 -29.11 38.23 10.35
CA PRO A 355 -28.41 39.32 11.03
C PRO A 355 -28.85 39.31 12.50
N PRO A 356 -27.92 39.44 13.46
CA PRO A 356 -28.32 39.62 14.85
C PRO A 356 -29.36 40.74 14.88
N PRO A 357 -30.46 40.60 15.65
CA PRO A 357 -31.49 41.62 15.70
C PRO A 357 -30.82 42.97 15.99
N ASP A 358 -31.15 43.97 15.15
CA ASP A 358 -30.57 45.30 15.17
C ASP A 358 -30.49 45.84 16.61
N GLU A 359 -29.28 45.84 17.18
CA GLU A 359 -28.93 46.76 18.25
C GLU A 359 -28.63 48.10 17.59
N ASN A 360 -29.68 48.75 17.08
CA ASN A 360 -29.59 50.16 16.75
C ASN A 360 -29.52 50.99 18.03
N GLU A 361 -28.60 51.95 18.02
CA GLU A 361 -28.30 53.01 19.00
C GLU A 361 -27.15 52.66 19.95
N THR A 362 -25.90 52.83 19.54
CA THR A 362 -25.31 54.18 19.54
C THR A 362 -24.13 54.32 18.58
N GLN A 363 -24.16 55.43 17.83
CA GLN A 363 -23.10 55.96 16.97
C GLN A 363 -21.82 56.21 17.77
N ASP A 364 -20.66 55.97 17.15
CA ASP A 364 -19.75 57.08 16.83
C ASP A 364 -18.75 56.69 15.73
N ASP A 365 -18.56 57.63 14.82
CA ASP A 365 -17.83 57.58 13.57
C ASP A 365 -16.33 57.28 13.72
N GLU A 366 -15.76 56.55 12.76
CA GLU A 366 -14.57 57.05 12.05
C GLU A 366 -14.45 56.42 10.66
N GLN A 367 -14.60 57.28 9.65
CA GLN A 367 -14.41 57.01 8.23
C GLN A 367 -12.94 56.75 7.91
N VAL A 368 -12.64 55.71 7.11
CA VAL A 368 -11.60 55.81 6.08
C VAL A 368 -12.10 55.15 4.79
N GLN A 369 -11.97 55.90 3.70
CA GLN A 369 -12.56 55.68 2.39
C GLN A 369 -11.48 55.27 1.36
N TYR A 370 -11.92 54.47 0.37
CA TYR A 370 -11.27 54.06 -0.89
C TYR A 370 -10.09 53.06 -0.76
N ASP A 371 -10.02 51.99 -1.54
CA ASP A 371 -10.13 52.05 -3.01
C ASP A 371 -10.69 50.77 -3.66
N ALA A 372 -11.45 50.99 -4.73
CA ALA A 372 -12.04 49.96 -5.56
C ALA A 372 -11.18 49.75 -6.81
N GLY A 373 -10.79 48.50 -7.06
CA GLY A 373 -10.33 48.03 -8.36
C GLY A 373 -8.99 47.31 -8.32
N THR A 374 -9.00 45.99 -8.50
CA THR A 374 -8.51 45.32 -9.72
C THR A 374 -8.46 43.78 -9.55
N ASP A 375 -8.96 43.11 -10.59
CA ASP A 375 -8.77 41.71 -11.00
C ASP A 375 -9.04 40.54 -10.04
N ALA A 376 -10.27 40.05 -10.16
CA ALA A 376 -10.61 38.64 -10.01
C ALA A 376 -9.99 37.81 -11.15
N ALA A 377 -8.69 37.55 -11.10
CA ALA A 377 -8.00 36.46 -11.82
C ALA A 377 -6.50 36.46 -11.46
N ASP A 378 -6.13 36.15 -10.21
CA ASP A 378 -4.73 35.84 -9.94
C ASP A 378 -4.56 34.66 -8.96
N THR A 379 -4.50 33.47 -9.52
CA THR A 379 -4.10 32.23 -8.83
C THR A 379 -2.57 32.09 -8.70
N SER A 380 -1.78 33.17 -8.87
CA SER A 380 -0.31 33.11 -8.90
C SER A 380 0.40 32.95 -7.55
N PHE A 381 -0.30 32.89 -6.40
CA PHE A 381 0.38 32.71 -5.10
C PHE A 381 0.75 31.24 -4.80
N LEU A 382 0.04 30.26 -5.38
CA LEU A 382 0.36 28.83 -5.24
C LEU A 382 1.62 28.40 -6.02
N ARG A 383 2.17 29.25 -6.90
CA ARG A 383 3.42 28.99 -7.65
C ARG A 383 4.69 29.56 -7.01
N ARG A 384 4.61 30.34 -5.92
CA ARG A 384 5.75 31.17 -5.48
C ARG A 384 6.59 30.61 -4.32
N ASN A 385 6.32 29.40 -3.84
CA ASN A 385 7.11 28.76 -2.77
C ASN A 385 7.73 27.40 -3.15
N LEU A 386 8.24 27.28 -4.39
CA LEU A 386 9.36 26.37 -4.68
C LEU A 386 10.65 27.19 -4.68
N PRO A 387 11.64 26.90 -3.81
CA PRO A 387 12.94 27.53 -3.94
C PRO A 387 13.73 26.84 -5.06
N ALA A 388 13.97 27.57 -6.16
CA ALA A 388 15.08 27.28 -7.05
C ALA A 388 15.65 28.57 -7.63
N GLN A 389 16.78 29.02 -7.08
CA GLN A 389 18.02 29.19 -7.84
C GLN A 389 19.24 29.42 -6.90
N PRO A 390 20.45 29.03 -7.33
CA PRO A 390 21.59 28.80 -6.47
C PRO A 390 22.31 30.10 -6.11
N ARG A 391 22.67 30.26 -4.83
CA ARG A 391 23.62 31.29 -4.41
C ARG A 391 25.04 30.88 -4.81
N PRO A 392 25.92 31.80 -5.26
CA PRO A 392 27.30 31.48 -5.57
C PRO A 392 28.03 31.00 -4.31
N ARG A 393 28.61 29.79 -4.38
CA ARG A 393 29.40 29.20 -3.31
C ARG A 393 30.64 30.08 -3.04
N ARG A 394 30.77 30.60 -1.82
CA ARG A 394 32.08 31.00 -1.27
C ARG A 394 32.87 29.72 -0.98
N GLN A 395 34.09 29.63 -1.51
CA GLN A 395 35.06 28.60 -1.13
C GLN A 395 35.36 28.70 0.37
N PRO A 396 35.24 27.62 1.15
CA PRO A 396 35.85 27.54 2.47
C PRO A 396 37.33 27.17 2.33
N GLU A 397 38.17 27.87 3.09
CA GLU A 397 39.60 27.60 3.26
C GLU A 397 39.85 26.20 3.85
N PRO A 398 41.00 25.56 3.56
CA PRO A 398 41.30 24.21 4.02
C PRO A 398 41.72 24.24 5.50
N ARG A 399 41.14 23.34 6.30
CA ARG A 399 41.62 23.04 7.67
C ARG A 399 41.78 21.52 7.85
N PRO A 400 42.69 21.13 8.76
CA PRO A 400 43.64 20.04 8.51
C PRO A 400 43.09 18.65 8.84
N MET A 401 43.69 17.66 8.19
CA MET A 401 43.50 16.24 8.47
C MET A 401 43.86 15.92 9.92
N ILE A 402 42.99 15.19 10.59
CA ILE A 402 43.36 14.34 11.72
C ILE A 402 43.02 12.92 11.28
N ASP A 403 44.09 12.16 11.04
CA ASP A 403 44.07 10.71 10.94
C ASP A 403 43.84 10.18 12.35
N ASP A 404 42.82 9.33 12.53
CA ASP A 404 42.90 8.33 13.59
C ASP A 404 42.12 7.09 13.17
N GLN A 405 42.88 6.00 13.22
CA GLN A 405 42.57 4.69 12.72
C GLN A 405 41.70 3.96 13.72
N VAL A 406 40.55 3.44 13.27
CA VAL A 406 39.87 2.33 13.93
C VAL A 406 39.59 1.27 12.87
N GLU A 407 40.56 0.36 12.76
CA GLU A 407 40.45 -1.06 12.39
C GLU A 407 39.28 -1.44 11.46
N ARG A 408 39.53 -1.32 10.14
CA ARG A 408 38.73 -2.00 9.13
C ARG A 408 39.07 -3.49 9.13
N VAL A 409 38.16 -4.31 9.62
CA VAL A 409 38.13 -5.75 9.30
C VAL A 409 37.99 -5.90 7.77
N PRO A 410 38.80 -6.74 7.09
CA PRO A 410 38.77 -6.82 5.63
C PRO A 410 37.43 -7.36 5.12
N ARG A 411 36.83 -6.66 4.15
CA ARG A 411 35.79 -7.21 3.24
C ARG A 411 36.49 -8.12 2.22
N ASP A 412 35.98 -9.33 2.01
CA ASP A 412 35.68 -9.88 0.68
C ASP A 412 35.19 -11.33 0.75
N VAL A 413 33.88 -11.52 0.62
CA VAL A 413 33.34 -12.60 -0.22
C VAL A 413 32.25 -11.96 -1.07
N ARG A 414 32.63 -11.43 -2.23
CA ARG A 414 31.67 -11.03 -3.28
C ARG A 414 31.37 -12.27 -4.11
N GLY A 415 30.46 -13.12 -3.64
CA GLY A 415 29.94 -14.23 -4.45
C GLY A 415 30.10 -15.64 -3.88
N TRP A 416 30.11 -16.64 -4.76
CA TRP A 416 30.22 -18.05 -4.43
C TRP A 416 31.58 -18.42 -3.82
N SER A 417 31.58 -18.90 -2.58
CA SER A 417 32.77 -19.52 -1.97
C SER A 417 32.93 -20.97 -2.43
N THR A 418 34.16 -21.49 -2.46
CA THR A 418 34.45 -22.91 -2.77
C THR A 418 33.67 -23.87 -1.88
N ARG A 419 33.47 -23.51 -0.60
CA ARG A 419 32.70 -24.29 0.37
C ARG A 419 31.20 -24.31 0.03
N ALA A 420 30.62 -23.15 -0.28
CA ALA A 420 29.20 -23.06 -0.65
C ALA A 420 28.93 -23.73 -2.00
N ALA A 421 29.84 -23.61 -2.96
CA ALA A 421 29.77 -24.29 -4.25
C ALA A 421 29.83 -25.83 -4.09
N ALA A 422 30.71 -26.35 -3.24
CA ALA A 422 30.78 -27.79 -2.95
C ALA A 422 29.47 -28.31 -2.33
N GLN A 423 28.87 -27.55 -1.41
CA GLN A 423 27.61 -27.92 -0.78
C GLN A 423 26.44 -27.89 -1.77
N LEU A 424 26.34 -26.84 -2.59
CA LEU A 424 25.36 -26.77 -3.68
C LEU A 424 25.47 -28.01 -4.58
N MET A 425 26.70 -28.36 -5.01
CA MET A 425 26.90 -29.50 -5.89
C MET A 425 26.57 -30.83 -5.22
N THR A 426 26.89 -30.99 -3.93
CA THR A 426 26.53 -32.18 -3.14
C THR A 426 25.01 -32.38 -3.09
N GLU A 427 24.26 -31.32 -2.82
CA GLU A 427 22.79 -31.38 -2.76
C GLU A 427 22.17 -31.59 -4.15
N LEU A 428 22.76 -30.97 -5.19
CA LEU A 428 22.32 -31.16 -6.57
C LEU A 428 22.62 -32.56 -7.09
N ASP A 429 23.76 -33.17 -6.76
CA ASP A 429 24.06 -34.55 -7.15
C ASP A 429 23.06 -35.54 -6.55
N ALA A 430 22.71 -35.34 -5.27
CA ALA A 430 21.78 -36.20 -4.56
C ALA A 430 20.34 -36.08 -5.05
N LEU A 431 19.87 -34.85 -5.31
CA LEU A 431 18.45 -34.58 -5.56
C LEU A 431 18.14 -34.30 -7.04
N TYR A 432 19.11 -33.79 -7.80
CA TYR A 432 18.92 -33.29 -9.16
C TYR A 432 20.15 -33.52 -10.07
N PRO A 433 20.60 -34.77 -10.28
CA PRO A 433 21.89 -35.09 -10.92
C PRO A 433 22.04 -34.51 -12.33
N ILE A 434 20.95 -34.42 -13.09
CA ILE A 434 20.95 -33.78 -14.41
C ILE A 434 21.33 -32.29 -14.32
N ARG A 435 20.85 -31.57 -13.30
CA ARG A 435 21.14 -30.13 -13.11
C ARG A 435 22.57 -29.91 -12.60
N ALA A 436 23.07 -30.84 -11.78
CA ALA A 436 24.49 -30.87 -11.42
C ALA A 436 25.37 -31.02 -12.68
N ALA A 437 25.03 -31.95 -13.58
CA ALA A 437 25.76 -32.14 -14.83
C ALA A 437 25.73 -30.90 -15.74
N LEU A 438 24.60 -30.19 -15.83
CA LEU A 438 24.49 -28.94 -16.58
C LEU A 438 25.40 -27.84 -16.02
N ILE A 439 25.40 -27.62 -14.70
CA ILE A 439 26.24 -26.61 -14.04
C ILE A 439 27.73 -26.94 -14.21
N ARG A 440 28.13 -28.21 -14.04
CA ARG A 440 29.52 -28.64 -14.29
C ARG A 440 29.92 -28.40 -15.74
N THR A 441 29.07 -28.76 -16.69
CA THR A 441 29.38 -28.61 -18.12
C THR A 441 29.50 -27.14 -18.50
N ALA A 442 28.62 -26.28 -17.98
CA ALA A 442 28.73 -24.84 -18.17
C ALA A 442 30.00 -24.26 -17.52
N ALA A 443 30.37 -24.70 -16.32
CA ALA A 443 31.59 -24.25 -15.64
C ALA A 443 32.89 -24.68 -16.37
N HIS A 444 32.86 -25.78 -17.11
CA HIS A 444 33.95 -26.17 -18.02
C HIS A 444 33.99 -25.36 -19.33
N GLN A 445 32.92 -24.63 -19.66
CA GLN A 445 32.77 -23.80 -20.86
C GLN A 445 32.64 -22.32 -20.48
N ASP A 446 33.48 -21.86 -19.54
CA ASP A 446 33.55 -20.48 -19.06
C ASP A 446 32.19 -19.90 -18.60
N GLY A 447 31.32 -20.75 -18.06
CA GLY A 447 30.03 -20.37 -17.51
C GLY A 447 28.92 -20.25 -18.54
N ARG A 448 29.05 -20.77 -19.76
CA ARG A 448 27.98 -20.73 -20.77
C ARG A 448 27.62 -22.13 -21.28
N LEU A 449 26.33 -22.36 -21.51
CA LEU A 449 25.80 -23.61 -22.03
C LEU A 449 24.67 -23.36 -23.03
N GLU A 450 24.86 -23.78 -24.28
CA GLU A 450 23.88 -23.57 -25.34
C GLU A 450 22.66 -24.49 -25.19
N ARG A 451 21.49 -24.02 -25.66
CA ARG A 451 20.22 -24.75 -25.55
C ARG A 451 20.34 -26.19 -26.05
N ALA A 452 20.98 -26.41 -27.19
CA ALA A 452 21.15 -27.75 -27.76
C ALA A 452 21.92 -28.70 -26.83
N GLN A 453 22.91 -28.20 -26.10
CA GLN A 453 23.67 -28.97 -25.13
C GLN A 453 22.81 -29.34 -23.91
N VAL A 454 21.89 -28.45 -23.49
CA VAL A 454 20.94 -28.78 -22.42
C VAL A 454 20.04 -29.95 -22.80
N TYR A 455 19.53 -29.99 -24.04
CA TYR A 455 18.73 -31.12 -24.51
C TYR A 455 19.55 -32.42 -24.56
N ALA A 456 20.79 -32.35 -25.02
CA ALA A 456 21.68 -33.51 -25.09
C ALA A 456 22.05 -34.06 -23.69
N ILE A 457 22.41 -33.18 -22.74
CA ILE A 457 22.83 -33.57 -21.38
C ILE A 457 21.65 -34.10 -20.56
N ALA A 458 20.46 -33.52 -20.74
CA ALA A 458 19.27 -33.89 -19.99
C ALA A 458 18.42 -34.99 -20.66
N ASP A 459 18.85 -35.48 -21.83
CA ASP A 459 18.10 -36.41 -22.69
C ASP A 459 16.64 -35.97 -22.89
N PHE A 460 16.46 -34.68 -23.21
CA PHE A 460 15.14 -34.10 -23.41
C PHE A 460 14.72 -34.20 -24.88
N THR A 461 13.44 -34.47 -25.12
CA THR A 461 12.87 -34.40 -26.46
C THR A 461 12.88 -32.95 -26.97
N PRO A 462 13.13 -32.67 -28.28
CA PRO A 462 13.30 -31.30 -28.79
C PRO A 462 12.11 -30.36 -28.57
N ASP A 463 10.92 -30.92 -28.36
CA ASP A 463 9.65 -30.24 -28.08
C ASP A 463 9.42 -29.94 -26.58
N ARG A 464 10.18 -30.59 -25.68
CA ARG A 464 10.07 -30.36 -24.24
C ARG A 464 10.47 -28.94 -23.88
N THR A 465 9.63 -28.27 -23.09
CA THR A 465 9.92 -26.93 -22.56
C THR A 465 11.02 -26.98 -21.49
N LEU A 466 11.98 -26.04 -21.56
CA LEU A 466 13.01 -25.83 -20.54
C LEU A 466 12.55 -24.88 -19.42
N ARG A 467 11.27 -24.49 -19.39
CA ARG A 467 10.71 -23.60 -18.38
C ARG A 467 10.77 -24.26 -17.01
N GLY A 468 11.37 -23.57 -16.04
CA GLY A 468 11.51 -24.05 -14.67
C GLY A 468 12.72 -24.97 -14.43
N LEU A 469 13.61 -25.12 -15.42
CA LEU A 469 14.86 -25.89 -15.29
C LEU A 469 15.72 -25.41 -14.11
N THR A 470 15.74 -24.09 -13.86
CA THR A 470 16.52 -23.40 -12.82
C THR A 470 15.84 -23.39 -11.43
N ARG A 471 14.58 -23.81 -11.31
CA ARG A 471 13.85 -23.72 -10.02
C ARG A 471 14.51 -24.51 -8.88
N PRO A 472 15.00 -25.75 -9.10
CA PRO A 472 15.64 -26.50 -8.02
C PRO A 472 16.98 -25.94 -7.58
N THR A 473 17.79 -25.43 -8.52
CA THR A 473 19.06 -24.78 -8.21
C THR A 473 18.84 -23.50 -7.41
N ASN A 474 17.81 -22.72 -7.75
CA ASN A 474 17.46 -21.50 -7.03
C ASN A 474 16.92 -21.79 -5.62
N ARG A 475 16.17 -22.88 -5.44
CA ARG A 475 15.67 -23.29 -4.11
C ARG A 475 16.80 -23.68 -3.17
N ILE A 476 17.76 -24.49 -3.63
CA ILE A 476 18.93 -24.88 -2.82
C ILE A 476 19.76 -23.64 -2.49
N THR A 477 19.97 -22.74 -3.45
CA THR A 477 20.69 -21.48 -3.23
C THR A 477 19.99 -20.60 -2.18
N ALA A 478 18.66 -20.49 -2.24
CA ALA A 478 17.90 -19.72 -1.24
C ALA A 478 18.05 -20.30 0.18
N ALA A 479 18.07 -21.63 0.32
CA ALA A 479 18.33 -22.28 1.62
C ALA A 479 19.76 -21.97 2.12
N LEU A 480 20.76 -22.00 1.24
CA LEU A 480 22.14 -21.63 1.60
C LEU A 480 22.28 -20.15 2.02
N ILE A 481 21.47 -19.25 1.47
CA ILE A 481 21.38 -17.84 1.89
C ILE A 481 20.73 -17.74 3.27
N GLU A 482 19.60 -18.43 3.51
CA GLU A 482 18.90 -18.45 4.80
C GLU A 482 19.77 -19.02 5.93
N GLU A 483 20.60 -20.01 5.63
CA GLU A 483 21.60 -20.58 6.55
C GLU A 483 22.84 -19.69 6.75
N GLY A 484 22.91 -18.52 6.10
CA GLY A 484 24.03 -17.58 6.17
C GLY A 484 25.32 -18.10 5.51
N ARG A 485 25.23 -19.09 4.63
CA ARG A 485 26.38 -19.71 3.93
C ARG A 485 26.70 -19.02 2.60
N LEU A 486 25.77 -18.21 2.10
CA LEU A 486 25.91 -17.34 0.93
C LEU A 486 25.42 -15.92 1.25
N PRO A 487 26.00 -14.88 0.63
CA PRO A 487 25.48 -13.52 0.76
C PRO A 487 24.11 -13.38 0.07
N GLU A 488 23.24 -12.51 0.59
CA GLU A 488 21.88 -12.28 0.07
C GLU A 488 21.87 -11.81 -1.39
N GLU A 489 22.94 -11.16 -1.85
CA GLU A 489 23.08 -10.59 -3.20
C GLU A 489 23.75 -11.56 -4.21
N VAL A 490 23.91 -12.85 -3.88
CA VAL A 490 24.59 -13.80 -4.77
C VAL A 490 23.78 -14.10 -6.03
N GLU A 491 24.45 -14.14 -7.18
CA GLU A 491 23.84 -14.57 -8.43
C GLU A 491 23.49 -16.07 -8.40
N TYR A 492 22.31 -16.43 -8.93
CA TYR A 492 21.86 -17.82 -8.91
C TYR A 492 22.71 -18.74 -9.80
N PRO A 493 22.85 -20.04 -9.46
CA PRO A 493 23.82 -20.95 -10.08
C PRO A 493 23.62 -21.24 -11.56
N LEU A 494 22.38 -21.05 -12.06
CA LEU A 494 22.02 -21.35 -13.43
C LEU A 494 20.97 -20.34 -13.86
N GLN A 495 21.36 -19.43 -14.74
CA GLN A 495 20.51 -18.36 -15.28
C GLN A 495 20.15 -18.66 -16.72
N THR A 496 19.03 -18.10 -17.18
CA THR A 496 18.53 -18.32 -18.55
C THR A 496 18.88 -17.12 -19.41
N GLY A 497 19.55 -17.36 -20.54
CA GLY A 497 19.90 -16.36 -21.54
C GLY A 497 18.99 -16.38 -22.75
N TYR A 498 18.76 -15.20 -23.33
CA TYR A 498 17.91 -14.98 -24.49
C TYR A 498 18.63 -14.08 -25.48
N ASP A 499 19.17 -14.66 -26.55
CA ASP A 499 19.79 -13.87 -27.62
C ASP A 499 18.71 -13.29 -28.54
N TYR A 500 17.64 -14.05 -28.80
CA TYR A 500 16.51 -13.62 -29.65
C TYR A 500 15.19 -14.29 -29.22
N GLY A 501 14.13 -13.49 -29.03
CA GLY A 501 12.78 -13.98 -28.73
C GLY A 501 12.59 -14.51 -27.29
N VAL A 502 11.53 -15.30 -27.07
CA VAL A 502 11.07 -15.74 -25.73
C VAL A 502 11.52 -17.15 -25.33
N ARG A 503 12.34 -17.81 -26.15
CA ARG A 503 12.87 -19.16 -25.86
C ARG A 503 14.30 -19.01 -25.36
N ALA A 504 14.61 -19.69 -24.25
CA ALA A 504 15.97 -19.80 -23.73
C ALA A 504 16.92 -20.29 -24.84
N THR A 505 17.87 -19.44 -25.27
CA THR A 505 18.87 -19.78 -26.29
C THR A 505 20.12 -20.38 -25.67
N HIS A 506 20.46 -19.97 -24.45
CA HIS A 506 21.57 -20.50 -23.67
C HIS A 506 21.29 -20.37 -22.16
N PHE A 507 22.17 -20.93 -21.34
CA PHE A 507 22.18 -20.80 -19.89
C PHE A 507 23.56 -20.35 -19.44
N THR A 508 23.61 -19.59 -18.36
CA THR A 508 24.86 -19.09 -17.79
C THR A 508 25.03 -19.50 -16.33
N VAL A 509 26.28 -19.71 -15.94
CA VAL A 509 26.74 -19.92 -14.57
C VAL A 509 27.58 -18.70 -14.19
N PRO A 510 27.32 -18.05 -13.05
CA PRO A 510 28.05 -16.86 -12.61
C PRO A 510 29.58 -17.07 -12.54
N PRO A 511 30.41 -16.09 -12.94
CA PRO A 511 31.86 -16.24 -13.00
C PRO A 511 32.53 -16.64 -11.67
N ASP A 512 32.01 -16.14 -10.56
CA ASP A 512 32.41 -16.48 -9.20
C ASP A 512 32.10 -17.95 -8.85
N LEU A 513 30.94 -18.47 -9.28
CA LEU A 513 30.63 -19.90 -9.16
C LEU A 513 31.51 -20.76 -10.07
N VAL A 514 31.78 -20.30 -11.29
CA VAL A 514 32.72 -20.98 -12.20
C VAL A 514 34.10 -21.09 -11.57
N ALA A 515 34.63 -19.98 -11.03
CA ALA A 515 35.91 -19.97 -10.32
C ALA A 515 35.91 -20.89 -9.09
N ALA A 516 34.83 -20.86 -8.30
CA ALA A 516 34.68 -21.72 -7.13
C ALA A 516 34.63 -23.22 -7.49
N LEU A 517 33.95 -23.59 -8.58
CA LEU A 517 33.86 -24.97 -9.06
C LEU A 517 35.17 -25.45 -9.70
N GLN A 518 35.87 -24.59 -10.45
CA GLN A 518 37.18 -24.91 -11.02
C GLN A 518 38.23 -25.12 -9.91
N ALA A 519 38.13 -24.37 -8.81
CA ALA A 519 39.00 -24.53 -7.64
C ALA A 519 38.78 -25.86 -6.88
N LEU A 520 37.63 -26.53 -7.04
CA LEU A 520 37.37 -27.86 -6.45
C LEU A 520 38.09 -29.00 -7.20
N GLY A 521 38.58 -28.75 -8.42
CA GLY A 521 39.18 -29.76 -9.29
C GLY A 521 38.17 -30.71 -9.96
N PRO A 522 38.57 -31.50 -10.96
CA PRO A 522 37.68 -32.46 -11.61
C PRO A 522 37.25 -33.55 -10.61
N PRO A 523 35.97 -33.98 -10.63
CA PRO A 523 35.47 -34.98 -9.69
C PRO A 523 36.28 -36.28 -9.81
N HIS A 524 36.79 -36.79 -8.70
CA HIS A 524 37.38 -38.13 -8.63
C HIS A 524 36.25 -39.16 -8.60
N GLY A 525 36.19 -40.02 -9.63
CA GLY A 525 35.37 -41.24 -9.65
C GLY A 525 34.05 -41.09 -10.44
N ILE A 526 33.97 -41.84 -11.55
CA ILE A 526 32.72 -42.33 -12.16
C ILE A 526 32.33 -43.61 -11.43
#